data_AF-A0A7S1UX88-F1
#
_entry.id   AF-A0A7S1UX88-F1
#
_cell.length_a   1.000
_cell.length_b   1.000
_cell.length_c   1.000
_cell.angle_alpha   90.00
_cell.angle_beta   90.00
_cell.angle_gamma   90.00
#
_symmetry.space_group_name_H-M   'P 1'
#
loop_
_entity.id
_entity.type
_entity.pdbx_description
1 polymer ?
#
loop_
_entity_poly.entity_id
_entity_poly.type
_entity_poly.pdbx_seq_one_letter_code
_entity_poly.pdbx_strand_id
1 'polypeptide(L)'
;KREEMSRLTLLVERAMAADPRLIKERQQQKEEKERKQREKQEQLKKAEEEKRAEEERIAKEAKEKAEAEKALRLSEKADREKQKKQLRKTKQLFRKLVLAGYSEDSSVWNGNMEAMNDDMEYLCEHLEMDKLADLTTKLGGKEESVDVTKLGLVLDAVQQVRKEQNRDREEAEKQRLANRKADAAKRQQQKLASAAAPWTKDELSALAKAVKKYPPGGANRWDTIALFVNNLCKQATPRTKEECIEKYNQLAQNKKQPAAKLESKQSSMDSTTTDASSSNGGGSNSTVWTDAQNKALQKALKQFPASMDKNERWSSIAKAVPGKNKKECVARFKAIRLALKNKQ
;
A
#
# COMPACT_ATOMS: atom_id res chain seq x y z
N LYS A 1 -9.03 -39.40 -84.05
CA LYS A 1 -8.95 -38.17 -83.20
C LYS A 1 -8.59 -38.44 -81.74
N ARG A 2 -9.48 -38.95 -80.85
CA ARG A 2 -9.15 -39.13 -79.41
C ARG A 2 -8.09 -40.21 -79.16
N GLU A 3 -8.19 -41.34 -79.84
CA GLU A 3 -7.21 -42.44 -79.76
C GLU A 3 -5.85 -42.07 -80.35
N GLU A 4 -5.83 -41.35 -81.48
CA GLU A 4 -4.61 -40.85 -82.09
C GLU A 4 -3.92 -39.80 -81.23
N MET A 5 -4.68 -38.88 -80.62
CA MET A 5 -4.16 -37.95 -79.62
C MET A 5 -3.53 -38.73 -78.45
N SER A 6 -4.20 -39.75 -77.92
CA SER A 6 -3.65 -40.58 -76.84
C SER A 6 -2.36 -41.30 -77.28
N ARG A 7 -2.29 -41.81 -78.51
CA ARG A 7 -1.10 -42.48 -79.05
C ARG A 7 0.07 -41.51 -79.25
N LEU A 8 -0.21 -40.30 -79.72
CA LEU A 8 0.79 -39.23 -79.85
C LEU A 8 1.32 -38.80 -78.48
N THR A 9 0.43 -38.61 -77.50
CA THR A 9 0.83 -38.30 -76.11
C THR A 9 1.72 -39.42 -75.55
N LEU A 10 1.35 -40.69 -75.75
CA LEU A 10 2.10 -41.83 -75.23
C LEU A 10 3.47 -42.00 -75.92
N LEU A 11 3.57 -41.67 -77.21
CA LEU A 11 4.85 -41.61 -77.93
C LEU A 11 5.76 -40.53 -77.36
N VAL A 12 5.21 -39.33 -77.11
CA VAL A 12 5.93 -38.20 -76.52
C VAL A 12 6.39 -38.52 -75.11
N GLU A 13 5.52 -39.10 -74.26
CA GLU A 13 5.88 -39.53 -72.91
C GLU A 13 7.00 -40.56 -72.91
N ARG A 14 6.97 -41.52 -73.84
CA ARG A 14 8.00 -42.57 -73.95
C ARG A 14 9.33 -42.01 -74.47
N ALA A 15 9.30 -41.06 -75.39
CA ALA A 15 10.48 -40.34 -75.86
C ALA A 15 11.11 -39.49 -74.73
N MET A 16 10.28 -38.76 -73.97
CA MET A 16 10.73 -37.99 -72.79
C MET A 16 11.25 -38.88 -71.65
N ALA A 17 10.74 -40.11 -71.54
CA ALA A 17 11.21 -41.07 -70.55
C ALA A 17 12.57 -41.70 -70.92
N ALA A 18 12.90 -41.79 -72.21
CA ALA A 18 14.16 -42.35 -72.71
C ALA A 18 15.27 -41.29 -72.90
N ASP A 19 14.94 -40.00 -72.89
CA ASP A 19 15.92 -38.92 -73.02
C ASP A 19 16.91 -38.91 -71.82
N PRO A 20 18.21 -39.13 -72.05
CA PRO A 20 19.22 -39.16 -70.98
C PRO A 20 19.29 -37.89 -70.13
N ARG A 21 18.97 -36.71 -70.70
CA ARG A 21 18.99 -35.42 -69.98
C ARG A 21 17.85 -35.34 -68.97
N LEU A 22 16.63 -35.72 -69.39
CA LEU A 22 15.44 -35.74 -68.53
C LEU A 22 15.52 -36.82 -67.45
N ILE A 23 16.16 -37.97 -67.75
CA ILE A 23 16.44 -39.02 -66.75
C ILE A 23 17.38 -38.48 -65.66
N LYS A 24 18.50 -37.84 -66.07
CA LYS A 24 19.48 -37.27 -65.14
C LYS A 24 18.87 -36.19 -64.25
N GLU A 25 18.05 -35.31 -64.83
CA GLU A 25 17.33 -34.27 -64.08
C GLU A 25 16.34 -34.89 -63.07
N ARG A 26 15.58 -35.91 -63.46
CA ARG A 26 14.66 -36.62 -62.56
C ARG A 26 15.39 -37.33 -61.42
N GLN A 27 16.57 -37.91 -61.68
CA GLN A 27 17.44 -38.50 -60.66
C GLN A 27 17.97 -37.44 -59.69
N GLN A 28 18.48 -36.32 -60.20
CA GLN A 28 18.96 -35.21 -59.36
C GLN A 28 17.83 -34.64 -58.49
N GLN A 29 16.62 -34.48 -59.02
CA GLN A 29 15.45 -34.04 -58.25
C GLN A 29 15.05 -35.06 -57.18
N LYS A 30 15.17 -36.36 -57.46
CA LYS A 30 14.90 -37.42 -56.47
C LYS A 30 15.94 -37.43 -55.36
N GLU A 31 17.23 -37.35 -55.71
CA GLU A 31 18.35 -37.27 -54.76
C GLU A 31 18.28 -36.00 -53.90
N GLU A 32 17.92 -34.85 -54.50
CA GLU A 32 17.72 -33.60 -53.75
C GLU A 32 16.54 -33.71 -52.78
N LYS A 33 15.43 -34.32 -53.21
CA LYS A 33 14.27 -34.57 -52.32
C LYS A 33 14.63 -35.53 -51.18
N GLU A 34 15.33 -36.62 -51.46
CA GLU A 34 15.80 -37.57 -50.45
C GLU A 34 16.81 -36.93 -49.49
N ARG A 35 17.74 -36.11 -49.99
CA ARG A 35 18.68 -35.35 -49.16
C ARG A 35 17.96 -34.37 -48.24
N LYS A 36 17.04 -33.56 -48.77
CA LYS A 36 16.20 -32.65 -47.96
C LYS A 36 15.35 -33.40 -46.93
N GLN A 37 14.83 -34.59 -47.29
CA GLN A 37 14.05 -35.42 -46.37
C GLN A 37 14.93 -36.01 -45.26
N ARG A 38 16.15 -36.46 -45.55
CA ARG A 38 17.12 -36.95 -44.56
C ARG A 38 17.58 -35.82 -43.63
N GLU A 39 17.93 -34.66 -44.17
CA GLU A 39 18.31 -33.48 -43.39
C GLU A 39 17.17 -33.06 -42.44
N LYS A 40 15.92 -33.04 -42.93
CA LYS A 40 14.75 -32.74 -42.09
C LYS A 40 14.51 -33.80 -41.01
N GLN A 41 14.69 -35.08 -41.31
CA GLN A 41 14.57 -36.15 -40.33
C GLN A 41 15.67 -36.09 -39.27
N GLU A 42 16.91 -35.78 -39.66
CA GLU A 42 18.03 -35.62 -38.73
C GLU A 42 17.86 -34.39 -37.84
N GLN A 43 17.38 -33.27 -38.38
CA GLN A 43 17.03 -32.08 -37.59
C GLN A 43 15.92 -32.36 -36.59
N LEU A 44 14.88 -33.11 -36.98
CA LEU A 44 13.80 -33.51 -36.07
C LEU A 44 14.30 -34.42 -34.95
N LYS A 45 15.13 -35.43 -35.28
CA LYS A 45 15.73 -36.33 -34.28
C LYS A 45 16.62 -35.58 -33.30
N LYS A 46 17.47 -34.68 -33.79
CA LYS A 46 18.36 -33.86 -32.96
C LYS A 46 17.55 -32.93 -32.03
N ALA A 47 16.49 -32.32 -32.53
CA ALA A 47 15.61 -31.48 -31.72
C ALA A 47 14.82 -32.28 -30.67
N GLU A 48 14.42 -33.52 -30.97
CA GLU A 48 13.77 -34.42 -30.01
C GLU A 48 14.74 -34.90 -28.92
N GLU A 49 15.97 -35.25 -29.29
CA GLU A 49 17.03 -35.63 -28.35
C GLU A 49 17.43 -34.47 -27.44
N GLU A 50 17.56 -33.24 -27.97
CA GLU A 50 17.84 -32.04 -27.19
C GLU A 50 16.70 -31.72 -26.21
N LYS A 51 15.44 -31.85 -26.64
CA LYS A 51 14.27 -31.72 -25.74
C LYS A 51 14.28 -32.77 -24.64
N ARG A 52 14.58 -34.02 -24.98
CA ARG A 52 14.67 -35.11 -24.00
C ARG A 52 15.79 -34.88 -22.99
N ALA A 53 16.95 -34.43 -23.44
CA ALA A 53 18.08 -34.08 -22.59
C ALA A 53 17.77 -32.89 -21.67
N GLU A 54 17.07 -31.87 -22.18
CA GLU A 54 16.62 -30.72 -21.39
C GLU A 54 15.57 -31.13 -20.34
N GLU A 55 14.57 -31.93 -20.73
CA GLU A 55 13.56 -32.47 -19.80
C GLU A 55 14.21 -33.35 -18.72
N GLU A 56 15.18 -34.19 -19.06
CA GLU A 56 15.94 -34.98 -18.10
C GLU A 56 16.76 -34.11 -17.15
N ARG A 57 17.40 -33.04 -17.66
CA ARG A 57 18.14 -32.09 -16.84
C ARG A 57 17.22 -31.35 -15.87
N ILE A 58 16.08 -30.85 -16.34
CA ILE A 58 15.06 -30.21 -15.50
C ILE A 58 14.52 -31.20 -14.46
N ALA A 59 14.27 -32.45 -14.85
CA ALA A 59 13.80 -33.49 -13.93
C ALA A 59 14.86 -33.84 -12.86
N LYS A 60 16.14 -33.90 -13.23
CA LYS A 60 17.25 -34.13 -12.30
C LYS A 60 17.43 -32.97 -11.33
N GLU A 61 17.42 -31.72 -11.83
CA GLU A 61 17.52 -30.52 -11.00
C GLU A 61 16.32 -30.40 -10.05
N ALA A 62 15.10 -30.72 -10.51
CA ALA A 62 13.91 -30.73 -9.68
C ALA A 62 13.98 -31.79 -8.58
N LYS A 63 14.50 -33.00 -8.88
CA LYS A 63 14.72 -34.05 -7.88
C LYS A 63 15.77 -33.65 -6.84
N GLU A 64 16.89 -33.08 -7.28
CA GLU A 64 17.97 -32.62 -6.39
C GLU A 64 17.50 -31.48 -5.48
N LYS A 65 16.75 -30.49 -6.02
CA LYS A 65 16.13 -29.44 -5.21
C LYS A 65 15.14 -29.99 -4.19
N ALA A 66 14.30 -30.94 -4.59
CA ALA A 66 13.34 -31.57 -3.68
C ALA A 66 14.02 -32.41 -2.59
N GLU A 67 15.15 -33.06 -2.89
CA GLU A 67 15.94 -33.80 -1.92
C GLU A 67 16.68 -32.85 -0.95
N ALA A 68 17.28 -31.77 -1.47
CA ALA A 68 17.93 -30.74 -0.67
C ALA A 68 16.93 -30.05 0.28
N GLU A 69 15.72 -29.73 -0.17
CA GLU A 69 14.67 -29.16 0.67
C GLU A 69 14.23 -30.14 1.77
N LYS A 70 14.06 -31.43 1.44
CA LYS A 70 13.76 -32.47 2.43
C LYS A 70 14.88 -32.61 3.45
N ALA A 71 16.13 -32.60 3.02
CA ALA A 71 17.30 -32.67 3.91
C ALA A 71 17.37 -31.45 4.85
N LEU A 72 17.15 -30.23 4.33
CA LEU A 72 17.10 -29.01 5.14
C LEU A 72 15.98 -29.10 6.18
N ARG A 73 14.77 -29.50 5.77
CA ARG A 73 13.63 -29.65 6.67
C ARG A 73 13.85 -30.70 7.75
N LEU A 74 14.55 -31.79 7.44
CA LEU A 74 14.93 -32.81 8.43
C LEU A 74 15.97 -32.27 9.40
N SER A 75 17.00 -31.57 8.93
CA SER A 75 18.02 -30.95 9.79
C SER A 75 17.41 -29.91 10.73
N GLU A 76 16.51 -29.05 10.23
CA GLU A 76 15.83 -28.03 11.02
C GLU A 76 14.93 -28.66 12.10
N LYS A 77 14.22 -29.76 11.77
CA LYS A 77 13.46 -30.53 12.77
C LYS A 77 14.38 -31.11 13.85
N ALA A 78 15.49 -31.72 13.46
CA ALA A 78 16.46 -32.29 14.39
C ALA A 78 17.05 -31.20 15.31
N ASP A 79 17.35 -30.01 14.79
CA ASP A 79 17.88 -28.91 15.59
C ASP A 79 16.83 -28.32 16.52
N ARG A 80 15.58 -28.17 16.09
CA ARG A 80 14.45 -27.80 16.97
C ARG A 80 14.24 -28.82 18.09
N GLU A 81 14.40 -30.11 17.81
CA GLU A 81 14.31 -31.16 18.83
C GLU A 81 15.48 -31.10 19.83
N LYS A 82 16.72 -30.88 19.35
CA LYS A 82 17.88 -30.65 20.21
C LYS A 82 17.67 -29.44 21.13
N GLN A 83 17.21 -28.30 20.58
CA GLN A 83 16.90 -27.10 21.34
C GLN A 83 15.82 -27.35 22.39
N LYS A 84 14.73 -28.05 22.04
CA LYS A 84 13.69 -28.43 23.00
C LYS A 84 14.22 -29.32 24.12
N LYS A 85 15.10 -30.28 23.79
CA LYS A 85 15.73 -31.17 24.78
C LYS A 85 16.66 -30.40 25.70
N GLN A 86 17.47 -29.49 25.17
CA GLN A 86 18.33 -28.60 25.95
C GLN A 86 17.50 -27.70 26.87
N LEU A 87 16.46 -27.04 26.35
CA LEU A 87 15.56 -26.21 27.15
C LEU A 87 14.90 -26.99 28.29
N ARG A 88 14.43 -28.23 28.04
CA ARG A 88 13.87 -29.09 29.11
C ARG A 88 14.89 -29.38 30.21
N LYS A 89 16.14 -29.69 29.84
CA LYS A 89 17.24 -29.93 30.80
C LYS A 89 17.58 -28.66 31.58
N THR A 90 17.70 -27.52 30.91
CA THR A 90 17.97 -26.22 31.55
C THR A 90 16.85 -25.88 32.54
N LYS A 91 15.58 -26.01 32.14
CA LYS A 91 14.45 -25.81 33.05
C LYS A 91 14.51 -26.75 34.25
N GLN A 92 14.75 -28.05 34.04
CA GLN A 92 14.86 -29.01 35.16
C GLN A 92 15.98 -28.65 36.13
N LEU A 93 17.16 -28.28 35.62
CA LEU A 93 18.29 -27.86 36.45
C LEU A 93 17.98 -26.57 37.20
N PHE A 94 17.40 -25.58 36.53
CA PHE A 94 16.95 -24.33 37.17
C PHE A 94 16.00 -24.59 38.33
N ARG A 95 14.95 -25.42 38.12
CA ARG A 95 13.99 -25.77 39.19
C ARG A 95 14.67 -26.37 40.41
N LYS A 96 15.60 -27.31 40.18
CA LYS A 96 16.35 -27.97 41.26
C LYS A 96 17.22 -26.98 42.03
N LEU A 97 17.93 -26.08 41.34
CA LEU A 97 18.75 -25.06 41.99
C LEU A 97 17.91 -24.09 42.80
N VAL A 98 16.81 -23.55 42.24
CA VAL A 98 15.96 -22.62 42.99
C VAL A 98 15.35 -23.29 44.21
N LEU A 99 14.90 -24.54 44.10
CA LEU A 99 14.35 -25.30 45.23
C LEU A 99 15.40 -25.62 46.31
N ALA A 100 16.63 -25.98 45.91
CA ALA A 100 17.74 -26.22 46.83
C ALA A 100 18.13 -24.91 47.55
N GLY A 101 18.27 -23.82 46.79
CA GLY A 101 18.60 -22.50 47.34
C GLY A 101 17.54 -21.97 48.29
N TYR A 102 16.26 -22.19 47.99
CA TYR A 102 15.16 -21.84 48.91
C TYR A 102 15.16 -22.66 50.20
N SER A 103 15.48 -23.95 50.11
CA SER A 103 15.59 -24.83 51.29
C SER A 103 16.71 -24.38 52.24
N GLU A 104 17.79 -23.80 51.69
CA GLU A 104 18.92 -23.27 52.45
C GLU A 104 18.66 -21.84 52.97
N ASP A 105 18.13 -20.96 52.12
CA ASP A 105 17.77 -19.58 52.47
C ASP A 105 16.39 -19.21 51.90
N SER A 106 15.41 -19.17 52.80
CA SER A 106 14.03 -18.84 52.49
C SER A 106 13.72 -17.33 52.55
N SER A 107 14.71 -16.50 52.90
CA SER A 107 14.54 -15.06 53.12
C SER A 107 14.07 -14.32 51.87
N VAL A 108 14.54 -14.72 50.68
CA VAL A 108 14.22 -14.07 49.39
C VAL A 108 12.72 -14.00 49.12
N TRP A 109 11.97 -15.05 49.48
CA TRP A 109 10.50 -15.09 49.34
C TRP A 109 9.77 -14.98 50.68
N ASN A 110 10.44 -14.50 51.74
CA ASN A 110 9.86 -14.36 53.09
C ASN A 110 9.21 -15.65 53.62
N GLY A 111 9.78 -16.83 53.34
CA GLY A 111 9.15 -18.10 53.73
C GLY A 111 7.98 -18.55 52.87
N ASN A 112 7.63 -17.82 51.79
CA ASN A 112 6.52 -18.16 50.92
C ASN A 112 6.95 -19.06 49.75
N MET A 113 6.75 -20.36 49.94
CA MET A 113 7.06 -21.38 48.93
C MET A 113 6.19 -21.26 47.67
N GLU A 114 4.94 -20.81 47.81
CA GLU A 114 4.02 -20.62 46.67
C GLU A 114 4.53 -19.50 45.77
N ALA A 115 4.90 -18.35 46.35
CA ALA A 115 5.49 -17.24 45.60
C ALA A 115 6.79 -17.63 44.87
N MET A 116 7.65 -18.42 45.52
CA MET A 116 8.87 -18.93 44.89
C MET A 116 8.56 -19.86 43.72
N ASN A 117 7.58 -20.76 43.86
CA ASN A 117 7.19 -21.69 42.80
C ASN A 117 6.56 -20.94 41.61
N ASP A 118 5.71 -19.95 41.89
CA ASP A 118 5.10 -19.09 40.88
C ASP A 118 6.16 -18.34 40.08
N ASP A 119 7.14 -17.73 40.75
CA ASP A 119 8.23 -17.01 40.11
C ASP A 119 9.14 -17.96 39.31
N MET A 120 9.44 -19.15 39.84
CA MET A 120 10.21 -20.18 39.16
C MET A 120 9.53 -20.64 37.87
N GLU A 121 8.23 -20.94 37.92
CA GLU A 121 7.48 -21.41 36.76
C GLU A 121 7.21 -20.27 35.76
N TYR A 122 6.96 -19.05 36.25
CA TYR A 122 6.83 -17.86 35.42
C TYR A 122 8.08 -17.65 34.57
N LEU A 123 9.28 -17.76 35.15
CA LEU A 123 10.53 -17.69 34.39
C LEU A 123 10.73 -18.87 33.44
N CYS A 124 10.35 -20.09 33.86
CA CYS A 124 10.38 -21.24 32.95
C CYS A 124 9.46 -21.06 31.75
N GLU A 125 8.35 -20.37 31.88
CA GLU A 125 7.42 -20.12 30.77
C GLU A 125 7.90 -18.99 29.84
N HIS A 126 8.48 -17.93 30.41
CA HIS A 126 8.70 -16.67 29.69
C HIS A 126 10.16 -16.37 29.31
N LEU A 127 11.16 -17.07 29.87
CA LEU A 127 12.54 -16.93 29.45
C LEU A 127 12.91 -17.86 28.29
N GLU A 128 13.69 -17.30 27.36
CA GLU A 128 14.35 -18.05 26.30
C GLU A 128 15.48 -18.93 26.86
N MET A 129 15.87 -19.93 26.07
CA MET A 129 16.84 -20.95 26.47
C MET A 129 18.17 -20.36 26.96
N ASP A 130 18.71 -19.38 26.25
CA ASP A 130 19.99 -18.76 26.58
C ASP A 130 19.92 -17.96 27.89
N LYS A 131 18.90 -17.12 28.05
CA LYS A 131 18.70 -16.32 29.28
C LYS A 131 18.49 -17.21 30.50
N LEU A 132 17.73 -18.30 30.36
CA LEU A 132 17.50 -19.25 31.44
C LEU A 132 18.77 -20.07 31.76
N ALA A 133 19.56 -20.44 30.76
CA ALA A 133 20.84 -21.12 30.94
C ALA A 133 21.83 -20.22 31.70
N ASP A 134 21.95 -18.95 31.31
CA ASP A 134 22.80 -17.97 31.99
C ASP A 134 22.39 -17.79 33.46
N LEU A 135 21.08 -17.69 33.73
CA LEU A 135 20.58 -17.59 35.10
C LEU A 135 20.91 -18.85 35.91
N THR A 136 20.74 -20.03 35.31
CA THR A 136 21.07 -21.33 35.92
C THR A 136 22.57 -21.43 36.24
N THR A 137 23.44 -20.97 35.33
CA THR A 137 24.89 -20.92 35.56
C THR A 137 25.25 -19.95 36.67
N LYS A 138 24.63 -18.77 36.72
CA LYS A 138 24.86 -17.78 37.79
C LYS A 138 24.47 -18.30 39.17
N LEU A 139 23.41 -19.11 39.26
CA LEU A 139 22.96 -19.75 40.49
C LEU A 139 23.84 -20.92 40.96
N GLY A 140 24.86 -21.30 40.19
CA GLY A 140 25.79 -22.36 40.57
C GLY A 140 26.13 -23.36 39.48
N GLY A 141 25.28 -23.49 38.45
CA GLY A 141 25.52 -24.32 37.26
C GLY A 141 25.53 -25.84 37.47
N LYS A 142 25.69 -26.35 38.70
CA LYS A 142 25.58 -27.76 39.07
C LYS A 142 24.63 -27.94 40.25
N GLU A 143 23.89 -29.05 40.24
CA GLU A 143 22.83 -29.39 41.19
C GLU A 143 23.28 -29.33 42.66
N GLU A 144 24.56 -29.59 42.94
CA GLU A 144 25.14 -29.69 44.28
C GLU A 144 25.84 -28.40 44.75
N SER A 145 25.91 -27.36 43.92
CA SER A 145 26.67 -26.14 44.21
C SER A 145 25.82 -24.88 44.03
N VAL A 146 24.69 -24.82 44.73
CA VAL A 146 23.83 -23.63 44.71
C VAL A 146 24.52 -22.45 45.38
N ASP A 147 24.45 -21.27 44.77
CA ASP A 147 24.92 -20.03 45.35
C ASP A 147 23.71 -19.24 45.89
N VAL A 148 23.36 -19.50 47.16
CA VAL A 148 22.21 -18.87 47.85
C VAL A 148 22.27 -17.35 47.83
N THR A 149 23.46 -16.75 47.81
CA THR A 149 23.63 -15.28 47.79
C THR A 149 23.10 -14.66 46.50
N LYS A 150 22.98 -15.45 45.44
CA LYS A 150 22.49 -15.04 44.11
C LYS A 150 21.03 -15.38 43.87
N LEU A 151 20.33 -15.93 44.85
CA LEU A 151 18.93 -16.32 44.71
C LEU A 151 18.02 -15.10 44.40
N GLY A 152 18.40 -13.90 44.86
CA GLY A 152 17.75 -12.63 44.48
C GLY A 152 17.74 -12.33 42.97
N LEU A 153 18.67 -12.91 42.19
CA LEU A 153 18.66 -12.77 40.73
C LEU A 153 17.41 -13.37 40.08
N VAL A 154 16.76 -14.33 40.74
CA VAL A 154 15.49 -14.91 40.28
C VAL A 154 14.38 -13.86 40.31
N LEU A 155 14.25 -13.13 41.43
CA LEU A 155 13.28 -12.03 41.55
C LEU A 155 13.57 -10.90 40.56
N ASP A 156 14.85 -10.53 40.39
CA ASP A 156 15.24 -9.51 39.43
C ASP A 156 14.87 -9.93 38.00
N ALA A 157 15.09 -11.19 37.63
CA ALA A 157 14.71 -11.73 36.34
C ALA A 157 13.18 -11.68 36.14
N VAL A 158 12.39 -12.03 37.16
CA VAL A 158 10.92 -11.95 37.09
C VAL A 158 10.47 -10.51 36.84
N GLN A 159 11.03 -9.56 37.58
CA GLN A 159 10.69 -8.14 37.42
C GLN A 159 11.08 -7.61 36.04
N GLN A 160 12.23 -8.04 35.50
CA GLN A 160 12.66 -7.66 34.16
C GLN A 160 11.70 -8.18 33.09
N VAL A 161 11.30 -9.45 33.16
CA VAL A 161 10.33 -10.05 32.22
C VAL A 161 8.99 -9.31 32.29
N ARG A 162 8.47 -9.03 33.50
CA ARG A 162 7.22 -8.28 33.67
C ARG A 162 7.31 -6.86 33.11
N LYS A 163 8.46 -6.18 33.27
CA LYS A 163 8.70 -4.83 32.70
C LYS A 163 8.72 -4.87 31.18
N GLU A 164 9.38 -5.87 30.58
CA GLU A 164 9.44 -6.05 29.12
C GLU A 164 8.05 -6.31 28.54
N GLN A 165 7.27 -7.21 29.14
CA GLN A 165 5.88 -7.48 28.72
C GLN A 165 4.97 -6.24 28.78
N ASN A 166 5.14 -5.41 29.83
CA ASN A 166 4.39 -4.16 29.94
C ASN A 166 4.78 -3.16 28.86
N ARG A 167 6.09 -3.02 28.57
CA ARG A 167 6.56 -2.16 27.47
C ARG A 167 5.99 -2.61 26.12
N ASP A 168 6.02 -3.90 25.83
CA ASP A 168 5.49 -4.45 24.58
C ASP A 168 3.98 -4.21 24.45
N ARG A 169 3.24 -4.31 25.55
CA ARG A 169 1.81 -3.99 25.60
C ARG A 169 1.53 -2.51 25.33
N GLU A 170 2.29 -1.62 25.96
CA GLU A 170 2.17 -0.17 25.76
C GLU A 170 2.52 0.23 24.32
N GLU A 171 3.57 -0.36 23.73
CA GLU A 171 3.95 -0.15 22.35
C GLU A 171 2.86 -0.67 21.38
N ALA A 172 2.29 -1.84 21.64
CA ALA A 172 1.19 -2.38 20.86
C ALA A 172 -0.07 -1.49 20.94
N GLU A 173 -0.39 -0.94 22.11
CA GLU A 173 -1.50 0.00 22.27
C GLU A 173 -1.24 1.32 21.52
N LYS A 174 -0.03 1.87 21.65
CA LYS A 174 0.39 3.07 20.93
C LYS A 174 0.32 2.87 19.42
N GLN A 175 0.74 1.72 18.92
CA GLN A 175 0.64 1.37 17.50
C GLN A 175 -0.81 1.23 17.04
N ARG A 176 -1.69 0.60 17.84
CA ARG A 176 -3.13 0.54 17.56
C ARG A 176 -3.77 1.92 17.49
N LEU A 177 -3.41 2.81 18.41
CA LEU A 177 -3.90 4.19 18.41
C LEU A 177 -3.38 4.99 17.20
N ALA A 178 -2.11 4.82 16.83
CA ALA A 178 -1.53 5.43 15.65
C ALA A 178 -2.25 4.96 14.37
N ASN A 179 -2.49 3.67 14.23
CA ASN A 179 -3.24 3.09 13.10
C ASN A 179 -4.67 3.65 13.04
N ARG A 180 -5.39 3.70 14.17
CA ARG A 180 -6.73 4.30 14.22
C ARG A 180 -6.73 5.78 13.81
N LYS A 181 -5.73 6.54 14.24
CA LYS A 181 -5.57 7.95 13.85
C LYS A 181 -5.25 8.08 12.36
N ALA A 182 -4.39 7.22 11.81
CA ALA A 182 -4.06 7.20 10.39
C ALA A 182 -5.28 6.84 9.53
N ASP A 183 -6.06 5.84 9.94
CA ASP A 183 -7.30 5.46 9.26
C ASP A 183 -8.35 6.56 9.31
N ALA A 184 -8.51 7.23 10.46
CA ALA A 184 -9.39 8.37 10.59
C ALA A 184 -8.95 9.54 9.70
N ALA A 185 -7.64 9.84 9.66
CA ALA A 185 -7.08 10.88 8.81
C ALA A 185 -7.27 10.55 7.31
N LYS A 186 -7.05 9.28 6.91
CA LYS A 186 -7.26 8.81 5.54
C LYS A 186 -8.73 8.91 5.14
N ARG A 187 -9.66 8.49 6.00
CA ARG A 187 -11.11 8.65 5.77
C ARG A 187 -11.50 10.11 5.64
N GLN A 188 -10.95 10.99 6.48
CA GLN A 188 -11.21 12.43 6.40
C GLN A 188 -10.66 13.03 5.11
N GLN A 189 -9.45 12.63 4.70
CA GLN A 189 -8.84 13.08 3.44
C GLN A 189 -9.63 12.59 2.22
N GLN A 190 -10.09 11.33 2.22
CA GLN A 190 -10.96 10.81 1.16
C GLN A 190 -12.28 11.57 1.09
N LYS A 191 -12.90 11.88 2.23
CA LYS A 191 -14.12 12.71 2.27
C LYS A 191 -13.88 14.11 1.70
N LEU A 192 -12.78 14.76 2.06
CA LEU A 192 -12.41 16.08 1.53
C LEU A 192 -12.07 16.05 0.04
N ALA A 193 -11.38 14.99 -0.44
CA ALA A 193 -11.06 14.81 -1.85
C ALA A 193 -12.32 14.56 -2.70
N SER A 194 -13.25 13.74 -2.21
CA SER A 194 -14.55 13.51 -2.87
C SER A 194 -15.36 14.81 -2.96
N ALA A 195 -15.40 15.61 -1.89
CA ALA A 195 -16.11 16.90 -1.88
C ALA A 195 -15.45 17.94 -2.80
N ALA A 196 -14.13 17.86 -3.01
CA ALA A 196 -13.40 18.75 -3.90
C ALA A 196 -13.40 18.27 -5.37
N ALA A 197 -13.93 17.08 -5.68
CA ALA A 197 -13.90 16.54 -7.03
C ALA A 197 -14.78 17.39 -7.97
N PRO A 198 -14.22 17.93 -9.08
CA PRO A 198 -14.95 18.80 -9.99
C PRO A 198 -16.09 18.06 -10.68
N TRP A 199 -17.19 18.77 -10.94
CA TRP A 199 -18.34 18.20 -11.64
C TRP A 199 -18.04 18.02 -13.12
N THR A 200 -18.23 16.80 -13.63
CA THR A 200 -18.03 16.50 -15.05
C THR A 200 -19.24 16.96 -15.88
N LYS A 201 -19.04 17.13 -17.20
CA LYS A 201 -20.14 17.55 -18.10
C LYS A 201 -21.28 16.53 -18.11
N ASP A 202 -20.96 15.25 -18.02
CA ASP A 202 -21.94 14.16 -17.99
C ASP A 202 -22.76 14.17 -16.71
N GLU A 203 -22.12 14.42 -15.56
CA GLU A 203 -22.81 14.59 -14.26
C GLU A 203 -23.78 15.78 -14.27
N LEU A 204 -23.35 16.91 -14.85
CA LEU A 204 -24.20 18.10 -14.97
C LEU A 204 -25.42 17.82 -15.88
N SER A 205 -25.22 17.08 -16.97
CA SER A 205 -26.30 16.64 -17.87
C SER A 205 -27.25 15.68 -17.17
N ALA A 206 -26.72 14.71 -16.42
CA ALA A 206 -27.51 13.76 -15.64
C ALA A 206 -28.33 14.46 -14.54
N LEU A 207 -27.74 15.43 -13.83
CA LEU A 207 -28.42 16.22 -12.80
C LEU A 207 -29.56 17.04 -13.41
N ALA A 208 -29.34 17.70 -14.55
CA ALA A 208 -30.37 18.47 -15.24
C ALA A 208 -31.56 17.59 -15.68
N LYS A 209 -31.28 16.38 -16.20
CA LYS A 209 -32.31 15.39 -16.57
C LYS A 209 -33.07 14.90 -15.34
N ALA A 210 -32.37 14.59 -14.25
CA ALA A 210 -32.96 14.13 -13.00
C ALA A 210 -33.89 15.18 -12.40
N VAL A 211 -33.46 16.44 -12.33
CA VAL A 211 -34.27 17.55 -11.80
C VAL A 211 -35.54 17.77 -12.62
N LYS A 212 -35.48 17.62 -13.95
CA LYS A 212 -36.66 17.69 -14.82
C LYS A 212 -37.59 16.48 -14.62
N LYS A 213 -37.03 15.30 -14.41
CA LYS A 213 -37.77 14.04 -14.22
C LYS A 213 -38.45 13.95 -12.84
N TYR A 214 -37.88 14.59 -11.82
CA TYR A 214 -38.38 14.60 -10.46
C TYR A 214 -38.73 16.05 -10.04
N PRO A 215 -39.98 16.50 -10.23
CA PRO A 215 -40.44 17.85 -9.87
C PRO A 215 -40.40 18.16 -8.36
N PRO A 216 -40.45 19.45 -7.94
CA PRO A 216 -40.44 19.82 -6.52
C PRO A 216 -41.71 19.34 -5.79
N GLY A 217 -41.58 18.88 -4.55
CA GLY A 217 -42.72 18.52 -3.69
C GLY A 217 -42.52 17.30 -2.79
N GLY A 218 -41.60 16.38 -3.12
CA GLY A 218 -41.32 15.18 -2.32
C GLY A 218 -40.11 15.32 -1.39
N ALA A 219 -40.21 14.84 -0.14
CA ALA A 219 -39.10 14.82 0.82
C ALA A 219 -37.88 14.00 0.32
N ASN A 220 -38.14 12.91 -0.41
CA ASN A 220 -37.10 11.99 -0.94
C ASN A 220 -36.63 12.36 -2.36
N ARG A 221 -36.99 13.56 -2.84
CA ARG A 221 -36.66 14.00 -4.21
C ARG A 221 -35.15 14.04 -4.46
N TRP A 222 -34.40 14.57 -3.51
CA TRP A 222 -32.96 14.74 -3.69
C TRP A 222 -32.18 13.43 -3.53
N ASP A 223 -32.67 12.51 -2.68
CA ASP A 223 -32.16 11.14 -2.60
C ASP A 223 -32.33 10.40 -3.94
N THR A 224 -33.51 10.49 -4.58
CA THR A 224 -33.77 9.87 -5.89
C THR A 224 -32.98 10.52 -7.03
N ILE A 225 -32.81 11.84 -7.01
CA ILE A 225 -31.96 12.57 -7.95
C ILE A 225 -30.49 12.13 -7.82
N ALA A 226 -29.95 12.04 -6.60
CA ALA A 226 -28.58 11.62 -6.37
C ALA A 226 -28.34 10.18 -6.84
N LEU A 227 -29.25 9.25 -6.53
CA LEU A 227 -29.22 7.89 -7.05
C LEU A 227 -29.23 7.84 -8.58
N PHE A 228 -30.08 8.66 -9.21
CA PHE A 228 -30.15 8.73 -10.68
C PHE A 228 -28.83 9.20 -11.29
N VAL A 229 -28.22 10.26 -10.75
CA VAL A 229 -26.91 10.78 -11.21
C VAL A 229 -25.81 9.73 -11.03
N ASN A 230 -25.75 9.08 -9.86
CA ASN A 230 -24.74 8.08 -9.56
C ASN A 230 -24.84 6.82 -10.42
N ASN A 231 -26.06 6.34 -10.66
CA ASN A 231 -26.29 5.15 -11.49
C ASN A 231 -25.95 5.41 -12.96
N LEU A 232 -26.18 6.63 -13.45
CA LEU A 232 -25.94 6.97 -14.85
C LEU A 232 -24.46 7.28 -15.13
N CYS A 233 -23.79 7.99 -14.22
CA CYS A 233 -22.39 8.38 -14.38
C CYS A 233 -21.39 7.34 -13.87
N LYS A 234 -21.84 6.34 -13.08
CA LYS A 234 -21.02 5.22 -12.55
C LYS A 234 -19.67 5.66 -11.95
N GLN A 235 -19.66 6.80 -11.29
CA GLN A 235 -18.46 7.38 -10.69
C GLN A 235 -17.95 6.55 -9.51
N ALA A 236 -16.63 6.52 -9.35
CA ALA A 236 -15.96 5.78 -8.27
C ALA A 236 -16.38 6.26 -6.86
N THR A 237 -16.76 7.54 -6.73
CA THR A 237 -17.27 8.14 -5.50
C THR A 237 -18.66 8.73 -5.75
N PRO A 238 -19.74 8.08 -5.30
CA PRO A 238 -21.11 8.55 -5.51
C PRO A 238 -21.32 9.97 -4.93
N ARG A 239 -21.96 10.86 -5.68
CA ARG A 239 -22.40 12.17 -5.18
C ARG A 239 -23.54 12.02 -4.19
N THR A 240 -23.46 12.80 -3.13
CA THR A 240 -24.49 12.88 -2.10
C THR A 240 -25.66 13.76 -2.57
N LYS A 241 -26.79 13.67 -1.88
CA LYS A 241 -27.95 14.52 -2.17
C LYS A 241 -27.66 15.98 -1.87
N GLU A 242 -26.86 16.26 -0.84
CA GLU A 242 -26.41 17.60 -0.47
C GLU A 242 -25.57 18.24 -1.59
N GLU A 243 -24.62 17.49 -2.18
CA GLU A 243 -23.83 17.97 -3.33
C GLU A 243 -24.70 18.25 -4.56
N CYS A 244 -25.70 17.41 -4.84
CA CYS A 244 -26.65 17.62 -5.94
C CYS A 244 -27.51 18.90 -5.73
N ILE A 245 -27.96 19.16 -4.50
CA ILE A 245 -28.70 20.37 -4.12
C ILE A 245 -27.83 21.61 -4.32
N GLU A 246 -26.61 21.59 -3.75
CA GLU A 246 -25.67 22.72 -3.84
C GLU A 246 -25.34 23.03 -5.30
N LYS A 247 -25.06 22.00 -6.11
CA LYS A 247 -24.73 22.20 -7.52
C LYS A 247 -25.92 22.74 -8.31
N TYR A 248 -27.13 22.23 -8.07
CA TYR A 248 -28.33 22.74 -8.71
C TYR A 248 -28.56 24.22 -8.38
N ASN A 249 -28.41 24.60 -7.11
CA ASN A 249 -28.55 26.00 -6.67
C ASN A 249 -27.49 26.90 -7.31
N GLN A 250 -26.24 26.45 -7.42
CA GLN A 250 -25.18 27.18 -8.13
C GLN A 250 -25.52 27.39 -9.61
N LEU A 251 -26.00 26.35 -10.31
CA LEU A 251 -26.40 26.46 -11.72
C LEU A 251 -27.62 27.37 -11.91
N ALA A 252 -28.57 27.36 -10.97
CA ALA A 252 -29.74 28.23 -10.98
C ALA A 252 -29.36 29.70 -10.75
N GLN A 253 -28.36 29.97 -9.89
CA GLN A 253 -27.80 31.30 -9.69
C GLN A 253 -27.06 31.80 -10.93
N ASN A 254 -26.27 30.94 -11.60
CA ASN A 254 -25.54 31.31 -12.81
C ASN A 254 -26.47 31.63 -14.01
N LYS A 255 -27.67 31.01 -14.09
CA LYS A 255 -28.66 31.32 -15.13
C LYS A 255 -29.32 32.70 -14.99
N LYS A 256 -29.17 33.39 -13.87
CA LYS A 256 -29.71 34.75 -13.66
C LYS A 256 -28.79 35.87 -14.18
N GLN A 257 -27.63 35.56 -14.78
CA GLN A 257 -26.84 36.55 -15.51
C GLN A 257 -27.16 36.49 -17.03
N PRO A 258 -27.60 37.59 -17.67
CA PRO A 258 -27.95 37.57 -19.09
C PRO A 258 -26.72 37.55 -19.99
N ALA A 259 -26.83 36.78 -21.07
CA ALA A 259 -25.85 36.62 -22.14
C ALA A 259 -25.48 37.95 -22.81
N ALA A 260 -24.19 38.27 -22.86
CA ALA A 260 -23.66 39.26 -23.78
C ALA A 260 -22.38 38.75 -24.44
N LYS A 261 -22.48 38.61 -25.76
CA LYS A 261 -21.42 38.68 -26.77
C LYS A 261 -20.54 37.44 -26.99
N LEU A 262 -20.91 36.65 -28.00
CA LEU A 262 -19.98 35.84 -28.78
C LEU A 262 -20.40 35.88 -30.26
N GLU A 263 -19.82 36.81 -31.02
CA GLU A 263 -19.76 36.75 -32.49
C GLU A 263 -18.30 36.91 -32.93
N SER A 264 -17.83 35.90 -33.66
CA SER A 264 -16.88 35.90 -34.79
C SER A 264 -15.78 36.96 -34.85
N LYS A 265 -14.51 36.54 -34.94
CA LYS A 265 -13.87 36.15 -36.23
C LYS A 265 -12.44 35.62 -36.03
N GLN A 266 -12.10 34.65 -36.86
CA GLN A 266 -10.79 34.06 -37.09
C GLN A 266 -9.74 35.06 -37.60
N SER A 267 -8.48 34.69 -37.30
CA SER A 267 -7.30 34.64 -38.19
C SER A 267 -6.13 35.61 -37.93
N SER A 268 -4.97 34.93 -37.80
CA SER A 268 -3.57 35.32 -38.03
C SER A 268 -2.83 36.31 -37.14
N MET A 269 -1.91 35.73 -36.35
CA MET A 269 -0.45 35.86 -36.50
C MET A 269 0.12 37.29 -36.61
N ASP A 270 0.68 37.84 -35.54
CA ASP A 270 2.12 37.73 -35.21
C ASP A 270 2.51 38.74 -34.11
N SER A 271 3.36 38.26 -33.20
CA SER A 271 4.36 38.97 -32.40
C SER A 271 4.02 40.16 -31.47
N THR A 272 4.09 39.82 -30.18
CA THR A 272 5.12 40.31 -29.22
C THR A 272 4.82 41.55 -28.35
N THR A 273 5.01 41.32 -27.04
CA THR A 273 5.30 42.23 -25.90
C THR A 273 4.15 43.09 -25.33
N THR A 274 3.61 42.75 -24.13
CA THR A 274 3.97 43.26 -22.76
C THR A 274 3.75 44.76 -22.62
N ASP A 275 3.10 45.34 -21.60
CA ASP A 275 2.53 44.89 -20.33
C ASP A 275 1.58 46.02 -19.81
N ALA A 276 0.75 45.65 -18.83
CA ALA A 276 0.17 46.45 -17.76
C ALA A 276 -0.72 47.68 -18.04
N SER A 277 -2.03 47.43 -17.92
CA SER A 277 -3.00 48.41 -17.43
C SER A 277 -3.04 48.44 -15.90
N SER A 278 -3.24 49.65 -15.38
CA SER A 278 -3.47 50.01 -13.99
C SER A 278 -4.93 50.38 -13.73
N SER A 279 -5.34 50.28 -12.46
CA SER A 279 -6.48 50.89 -11.73
C SER A 279 -7.94 50.55 -12.16
N ASN A 280 -8.75 49.82 -11.37
CA ASN A 280 -9.40 50.10 -10.07
C ASN A 280 -10.76 50.83 -10.24
N GLY A 281 -11.91 50.40 -9.70
CA GLY A 281 -12.27 49.25 -8.87
C GLY A 281 -13.78 49.23 -8.58
N GLY A 282 -14.29 48.14 -7.98
CA GLY A 282 -15.65 48.09 -7.40
C GLY A 282 -16.34 46.72 -7.31
N GLY A 283 -15.96 45.92 -6.30
CA GLY A 283 -16.89 45.04 -5.57
C GLY A 283 -17.14 43.60 -6.07
N SER A 284 -16.24 42.65 -5.78
CA SER A 284 -16.56 41.20 -5.67
C SER A 284 -15.39 40.38 -5.08
N ASN A 285 -15.72 39.33 -4.30
CA ASN A 285 -14.88 38.23 -3.79
C ASN A 285 -13.83 38.51 -2.69
N SER A 286 -14.21 38.24 -1.43
CA SER A 286 -13.36 38.32 -0.24
C SER A 286 -12.40 37.14 -0.01
N THR A 287 -12.00 36.38 -1.04
CA THR A 287 -10.96 35.33 -0.94
C THR A 287 -9.54 35.87 -1.08
N VAL A 288 -9.37 37.10 -1.57
CA VAL A 288 -8.06 37.73 -1.76
C VAL A 288 -7.65 38.45 -0.47
N TRP A 289 -6.42 38.20 -0.01
CA TRP A 289 -5.81 38.91 1.12
C TRP A 289 -5.02 40.09 0.59
N THR A 290 -5.42 41.30 0.92
CA THR A 290 -4.66 42.52 0.55
C THR A 290 -3.44 42.68 1.45
N ASP A 291 -2.44 43.44 1.01
CA ASP A 291 -1.25 43.73 1.81
C ASP A 291 -1.57 44.51 3.08
N ALA A 292 -2.57 45.40 3.02
CA ALA A 292 -3.11 46.10 4.18
C ALA A 292 -3.68 45.12 5.23
N GLN A 293 -4.45 44.12 4.79
CA GLN A 293 -5.00 43.09 5.68
C GLN A 293 -3.90 42.15 6.23
N ASN A 294 -2.89 41.80 5.43
CA ASN A 294 -1.74 41.02 5.91
C ASN A 294 -0.94 41.78 6.95
N LYS A 295 -0.70 43.08 6.74
CA LYS A 295 0.01 43.95 7.69
C LYS A 295 -0.80 44.12 8.99
N ALA A 296 -2.11 44.30 8.88
CA ALA A 296 -3.01 44.35 10.03
C ALA A 296 -2.99 43.04 10.84
N LEU A 297 -3.03 41.88 10.16
CA LEU A 297 -2.95 40.57 10.81
C LEU A 297 -1.61 40.37 11.54
N GLN A 298 -0.49 40.74 10.92
CA GLN A 298 0.83 40.65 11.55
C GLN A 298 0.97 41.57 12.76
N LYS A 299 0.43 42.81 12.68
CA LYS A 299 0.40 43.75 13.81
C LYS A 299 -0.44 43.20 14.96
N ALA A 300 -1.64 42.69 14.67
CA ALA A 300 -2.53 42.09 15.66
C ALA A 300 -1.92 40.85 16.32
N LEU A 301 -1.20 40.02 15.57
CA LEU A 301 -0.52 38.83 16.11
C LEU A 301 0.62 39.15 17.08
N LYS A 302 1.30 40.30 16.90
CA LYS A 302 2.29 40.80 17.85
C LYS A 302 1.64 41.41 19.09
N GLN A 303 0.52 42.10 18.91
CA GLN A 303 -0.22 42.76 19.99
C GLN A 303 -0.96 41.78 20.90
N PHE A 304 -1.43 40.65 20.36
CA PHE A 304 -2.12 39.60 21.12
C PHE A 304 -1.26 38.33 21.17
N PRO A 305 -0.38 38.19 22.19
CA PRO A 305 0.58 37.09 22.29
C PRO A 305 -0.10 35.74 22.55
N ALA A 306 0.65 34.65 22.34
CA ALA A 306 0.15 33.29 22.54
C ALA A 306 -0.08 32.90 24.01
N SER A 307 0.33 33.75 24.95
CA SER A 307 0.05 33.60 26.39
C SER A 307 -1.39 33.94 26.78
N MET A 308 -2.14 34.65 25.91
CA MET A 308 -3.56 34.94 26.12
C MET A 308 -4.44 33.72 25.87
N ASP A 309 -5.66 33.73 26.44
CA ASP A 309 -6.67 32.73 26.12
C ASP A 309 -6.92 32.63 24.61
N LYS A 310 -7.02 31.40 24.12
CA LYS A 310 -7.05 31.10 22.69
C LYS A 310 -8.28 31.71 22.00
N ASN A 311 -9.45 31.63 22.61
CA ASN A 311 -10.69 32.08 21.97
C ASN A 311 -10.79 33.61 21.99
N GLU A 312 -10.36 34.22 23.09
CA GLU A 312 -10.28 35.68 23.24
C GLU A 312 -9.24 36.28 22.28
N ARG A 313 -8.05 35.68 22.20
CA ARG A 313 -6.98 36.10 21.29
C ARG A 313 -7.44 36.18 19.85
N TRP A 314 -8.07 35.12 19.32
CA TRP A 314 -8.55 35.12 17.94
C TRP A 314 -9.75 36.03 17.72
N SER A 315 -10.53 36.32 18.77
CA SER A 315 -11.58 37.32 18.74
C SER A 315 -11.03 38.72 18.52
N SER A 316 -10.02 39.09 19.30
CA SER A 316 -9.38 40.40 19.23
C SER A 316 -8.59 40.60 17.94
N ILE A 317 -7.92 39.55 17.45
CA ILE A 317 -7.23 39.57 16.15
C ILE A 317 -8.21 39.81 15.00
N ALA A 318 -9.37 39.14 14.98
CA ALA A 318 -10.35 39.34 13.92
C ALA A 318 -10.94 40.76 13.92
N LYS A 319 -11.18 41.34 15.09
CA LYS A 319 -11.62 42.74 15.21
C LYS A 319 -10.60 43.73 14.65
N ALA A 320 -9.31 43.41 14.73
CA ALA A 320 -8.22 44.25 14.22
C ALA A 320 -7.94 44.07 12.72
N VAL A 321 -8.58 43.12 12.03
CA VAL A 321 -8.39 42.88 10.59
C VAL A 321 -9.68 43.20 9.83
N PRO A 322 -9.76 44.32 9.11
CA PRO A 322 -10.99 44.76 8.46
C PRO A 322 -11.44 43.77 7.38
N GLY A 323 -12.70 43.36 7.46
CA GLY A 323 -13.35 42.49 6.48
C GLY A 323 -12.94 41.01 6.54
N LYS A 324 -12.25 40.56 7.61
CA LYS A 324 -11.89 39.15 7.81
C LYS A 324 -12.39 38.63 9.15
N ASN A 325 -12.86 37.38 9.16
CA ASN A 325 -13.37 36.74 10.38
C ASN A 325 -12.29 35.92 11.11
N LYS A 326 -12.62 35.42 12.32
CA LYS A 326 -11.69 34.63 13.15
C LYS A 326 -11.12 33.43 12.40
N LYS A 327 -11.95 32.70 11.65
CA LYS A 327 -11.58 31.50 10.91
C LYS A 327 -10.58 31.81 9.79
N GLU A 328 -10.80 32.91 9.07
CA GLU A 328 -9.92 33.38 8.01
C GLU A 328 -8.55 33.85 8.53
N CYS A 329 -8.54 34.59 9.64
CA CYS A 329 -7.29 35.03 10.29
C CYS A 329 -6.43 33.84 10.75
N VAL A 330 -7.06 32.81 11.34
CA VAL A 330 -6.39 31.57 11.74
C VAL A 330 -5.84 30.82 10.52
N ALA A 331 -6.63 30.69 9.45
CA ALA A 331 -6.22 30.00 8.23
C ALA A 331 -5.02 30.69 7.56
N ARG A 332 -5.04 32.03 7.49
CA ARG A 332 -3.95 32.83 6.94
C ARG A 332 -2.67 32.71 7.79
N PHE A 333 -2.80 32.74 9.12
CA PHE A 333 -1.67 32.55 10.02
C PHE A 333 -1.00 31.17 9.82
N LYS A 334 -1.80 30.10 9.66
CA LYS A 334 -1.27 28.76 9.37
C LYS A 334 -0.52 28.73 8.02
N ALA A 335 -1.09 29.34 6.99
CA ALA A 335 -0.45 29.44 5.67
C ALA A 335 0.90 30.18 5.73
N ILE A 336 0.98 31.29 6.48
CA ILE A 336 2.23 32.04 6.67
C ILE A 336 3.28 31.19 7.41
N ARG A 337 2.91 30.49 8.48
CA ARG A 337 3.85 29.61 9.20
C ARG A 337 4.36 28.46 8.34
N LEU A 338 3.50 27.86 7.52
CA LEU A 338 3.89 26.80 6.61
C LEU A 338 4.86 27.32 5.54
N ALA A 339 4.60 28.50 4.96
CA ALA A 339 5.49 29.12 3.98
C ALA A 339 6.86 29.49 4.57
N LEU A 340 6.93 29.90 5.84
CA LEU A 340 8.20 30.13 6.54
C LEU A 340 8.96 28.83 6.82
N LYS A 341 8.26 27.76 7.20
CA LYS A 341 8.86 26.45 7.47
C LYS A 341 9.40 25.79 6.20
N ASN A 342 8.78 26.04 5.05
CA ASN A 342 9.23 25.51 3.75
C ASN A 342 10.36 26.34 3.11
N LYS A 343 10.73 27.49 3.70
CA LYS A 343 11.86 28.33 3.27
C LYS A 343 13.11 28.17 4.14
N GLN A 344 13.02 27.39 5.22
CA GLN A 344 14.13 26.88 6.02
C GLN A 344 14.40 25.44 5.60
#